data_AF-A0A358XRT6-F1
#
_entry.id   AF-A0A358XRT6-F1
#
_cell.length_a   1.000
_cell.length_b   1.000
_cell.length_c   1.000
_cell.angle_alpha   90.00
_cell.angle_beta   90.00
_cell.angle_gamma   90.00
#
_symmetry.space_group_name_H-M   'P 1'
#
loop_
_entity.id
_entity.type
_entity.pdbx_description
1 polymer ?
#
loop_
_entity_poly.entity_id
_entity_poly.type
_entity_poly.pdbx_seq_one_letter_code
_entity_poly.pdbx_strand_id
1 'polypeptide(L)'
;KRSDRNDSSRPSNRKFDGDKSRNFDDNKNFGDKQYIKRPKKKAEDAEDDGLVRLNRYIANAGICSRRKADELITAGVIWVNGEPVTELGTKVDPATDEIRYNNERLKREKNVYVLLNKPKDYITTTDDPQERHTVMELVSKATKERIYPVGPLDRNTTGLLLMTNDGSLAEKLPPP
;
A
#
# COMPACT_ATOMS: atom_id res chain seq x y z
N LYS A 1 36.88 -25.61 -56.30
CA LYS A 1 37.37 -24.30 -56.82
C LYS A 1 37.19 -23.29 -55.67
N ARG A 2 38.22 -23.02 -54.85
CA ARG A 2 39.18 -21.88 -54.95
C ARG A 2 38.45 -20.51 -54.86
N SER A 3 38.76 -19.48 -54.08
CA SER A 3 39.73 -19.14 -53.01
C SER A 3 39.65 -17.61 -52.80
N ASP A 4 40.03 -17.10 -51.60
CA ASP A 4 40.70 -15.78 -51.35
C ASP A 4 39.90 -14.45 -51.55
N ARG A 5 40.05 -13.33 -50.80
CA ARG A 5 41.12 -12.78 -49.94
C ARG A 5 40.64 -11.58 -49.08
N ASN A 6 41.43 -11.33 -48.03
CA ASN A 6 41.49 -10.20 -47.09
C ASN A 6 42.06 -8.92 -47.76
N ASP A 7 41.66 -7.68 -47.36
CA ASP A 7 42.59 -6.53 -47.26
C ASP A 7 42.02 -5.32 -46.49
N SER A 8 42.93 -4.68 -45.76
CA SER A 8 42.88 -3.52 -44.88
C SER A 8 43.40 -2.25 -45.57
N SER A 9 42.84 -1.07 -45.28
CA SER A 9 43.60 0.21 -45.37
C SER A 9 42.86 1.44 -44.81
N ARG A 10 43.48 2.10 -43.82
CA ARG A 10 43.27 3.51 -43.37
C ARG A 10 43.93 4.51 -44.35
N PRO A 11 43.60 5.82 -44.28
CA PRO A 11 44.51 6.82 -43.66
C PRO A 11 43.74 7.90 -42.82
N SER A 12 44.18 8.39 -41.64
CA SER A 12 45.28 9.32 -41.27
C SER A 12 45.10 10.74 -41.89
N ASN A 13 45.34 11.92 -41.30
CA ASN A 13 45.89 12.44 -40.04
C ASN A 13 45.69 14.00 -40.04
N ARG A 14 45.53 14.66 -38.88
CA ARG A 14 45.94 16.07 -38.56
C ARG A 14 45.45 16.39 -37.14
N LYS A 15 46.28 16.14 -36.12
CA LYS A 15 47.15 17.11 -35.43
C LYS A 15 46.42 18.34 -34.87
N PHE A 16 46.30 18.43 -33.56
CA PHE A 16 46.31 19.71 -32.85
C PHE A 16 47.13 19.57 -31.58
N ASP A 17 48.30 20.22 -31.62
CA ASP A 17 49.25 20.41 -30.53
C ASP A 17 48.63 21.23 -29.39
N GLY A 18 49.06 20.97 -28.16
CA GLY A 18 48.50 21.58 -26.95
C GLY A 18 48.93 23.03 -26.70
N ASP A 19 48.24 23.71 -25.79
CA ASP A 19 48.87 24.45 -24.69
C ASP A 19 47.85 24.81 -23.58
N LYS A 20 48.38 24.77 -22.37
CA LYS A 20 48.02 25.37 -21.06
C LYS A 20 46.70 26.09 -20.79
N SER A 21 46.23 25.78 -19.57
CA SER A 21 45.69 26.67 -18.53
C SER A 21 44.52 27.59 -18.88
N ARG A 22 43.32 27.28 -18.37
CA ARG A 22 42.37 28.30 -17.90
C ARG A 22 41.72 27.83 -16.60
N ASN A 23 41.84 28.70 -15.61
CA ASN A 23 41.42 28.53 -14.23
C ASN A 23 39.93 28.20 -14.11
N PHE A 24 39.59 27.36 -13.12
CA PHE A 24 38.24 27.28 -12.58
C PHE A 24 37.97 28.58 -11.82
N ASP A 25 37.29 29.52 -12.48
CA ASP A 25 36.68 30.67 -11.80
C ASP A 25 35.32 30.26 -11.23
N ASP A 26 35.31 30.07 -9.91
CA ASP A 26 34.13 30.08 -9.06
C ASP A 26 33.42 31.44 -9.17
N ASN A 27 32.36 31.52 -9.99
CA ASN A 27 31.22 32.38 -9.65
C ASN A 27 30.01 32.16 -10.55
N LYS A 28 29.01 31.43 -10.05
CA LYS A 28 27.62 31.67 -10.45
C LYS A 28 26.75 31.77 -9.21
N ASN A 29 26.42 33.02 -8.89
CA ASN A 29 25.38 33.48 -7.98
C ASN A 29 24.14 32.58 -8.03
N PHE A 30 23.98 31.72 -7.04
CA PHE A 30 22.68 31.16 -6.67
C PHE A 30 21.94 32.22 -5.86
N GLY A 31 21.11 33.00 -6.56
CA GLY A 31 20.25 34.00 -5.93
C GLY A 31 19.37 33.36 -4.84
N ASP A 32 19.34 34.01 -3.68
CA ASP A 32 18.56 33.69 -2.49
C ASP A 32 17.09 33.37 -2.81
N LYS A 33 16.77 32.09 -3.00
CA LYS A 33 15.41 31.61 -2.80
C LYS A 33 15.23 31.38 -1.31
N GLN A 34 14.72 32.41 -0.63
CA GLN A 34 14.25 32.28 0.74
C GLN A 34 13.34 31.06 0.85
N TYR A 35 13.79 30.06 1.60
CA TYR A 35 12.97 28.92 1.99
C TYR A 35 11.82 29.45 2.85
N ILE A 36 10.64 29.62 2.24
CA ILE A 36 9.40 29.80 2.99
C ILE A 36 9.17 28.48 3.72
N LYS A 37 9.54 28.42 5.01
CA LYS A 37 9.13 27.34 5.92
C LYS A 37 7.61 27.30 5.92
N ARG A 38 7.01 26.41 5.12
CA ARG A 38 5.62 26.02 5.31
C ARG A 38 5.52 25.55 6.77
N PRO A 39 4.63 26.15 7.60
CA PRO A 39 4.45 25.67 8.95
C PRO A 39 4.07 24.19 8.83
N LYS A 40 4.90 23.31 9.42
CA LYS A 40 4.48 21.93 9.66
C LYS A 40 3.24 22.08 10.52
N LYS A 41 2.06 21.81 9.96
CA LYS A 41 0.86 21.63 10.76
C LYS A 41 1.26 20.55 11.77
N LYS A 42 1.43 20.95 13.04
CA LYS A 42 1.55 19.97 14.11
C LYS A 42 0.36 19.04 13.91
N ALA A 43 0.62 17.74 13.91
CA ALA A 43 -0.44 16.78 14.17
C ALA A 43 -0.86 17.06 15.63
N GLU A 44 -1.67 18.11 15.80
CA GLU A 44 -2.46 18.31 16.99
C GLU A 44 -3.35 17.08 17.05
N ASP A 45 -3.26 16.36 18.18
CA ASP A 45 -4.04 15.19 18.48
C ASP A 45 -5.50 15.49 18.12
N ALA A 46 -5.95 14.97 16.98
CA ALA A 46 -7.36 15.03 16.63
C ALA A 46 -8.06 14.29 17.75
N GLU A 47 -8.85 15.01 18.54
CA GLU A 47 -9.76 14.40 19.50
C GLU A 47 -10.50 13.29 18.74
N ASP A 48 -10.16 12.04 19.08
CA ASP A 48 -10.82 10.88 18.50
C ASP A 48 -12.24 10.95 19.05
N ASP A 49 -13.17 11.37 18.19
CA ASP A 49 -14.60 11.46 18.51
C ASP A 49 -15.20 10.09 18.88
N GLY A 50 -14.38 9.03 18.86
CA GLY A 50 -14.75 7.63 19.06
C GLY A 50 -15.51 7.07 17.86
N LEU A 51 -15.78 7.92 16.86
CA LEU A 51 -16.62 7.61 15.73
C LEU A 51 -15.79 6.97 14.62
N VAL A 52 -16.26 5.83 14.14
CA VAL A 52 -15.61 5.08 13.07
C VAL A 52 -16.43 5.24 11.80
N ARG A 53 -15.77 5.50 10.67
CA ARG A 53 -16.43 5.52 9.37
C ARG A 53 -17.11 4.17 9.10
N LEU A 54 -18.38 4.19 8.66
CA LEU A 54 -19.21 2.99 8.48
C LEU A 54 -18.54 1.94 7.59
N ASN A 55 -17.88 2.36 6.50
CA ASN A 55 -17.15 1.44 5.62
C ASN A 55 -15.98 0.70 6.31
N ARG A 56 -15.31 1.36 7.27
CA ARG A 56 -14.24 0.77 8.09
C ARG A 56 -14.85 -0.17 9.12
N TYR A 57 -15.99 0.19 9.71
CA TYR A 57 -16.71 -0.69 10.64
C TYR A 57 -17.13 -2.00 9.96
N ILE A 58 -17.78 -1.93 8.79
CA ILE A 58 -18.22 -3.10 8.02
C ILE A 58 -17.04 -3.99 7.63
N ALA A 59 -15.92 -3.40 7.21
CA ALA A 59 -14.72 -4.15 6.88
C ALA A 59 -14.10 -4.86 8.10
N ASN A 60 -14.05 -4.18 9.25
CA ASN A 60 -13.56 -4.77 10.50
C ASN A 60 -14.53 -5.81 11.10
N ALA A 61 -15.79 -5.82 10.68
CA ALA A 61 -16.76 -6.85 10.98
C ALA A 61 -16.63 -8.08 10.07
N GLY A 62 -15.63 -8.13 9.19
CA GLY A 62 -15.32 -9.29 8.34
C GLY A 62 -16.19 -9.44 7.10
N ILE A 63 -17.16 -8.56 6.88
CA ILE A 63 -18.16 -8.72 5.81
C ILE A 63 -17.55 -8.60 4.41
N CYS A 64 -16.73 -7.58 4.18
CA CYS A 64 -16.12 -7.36 2.89
C CYS A 64 -14.93 -6.37 2.98
N SER A 65 -14.30 -6.05 1.85
CA SER A 65 -13.29 -5.00 1.79
C SER A 65 -13.90 -3.61 2.01
N ARG A 66 -13.11 -2.61 2.40
CA ARG A 66 -13.58 -1.23 2.57
C ARG A 66 -14.27 -0.66 1.31
N ARG A 67 -13.72 -0.96 0.13
CA ARG A 67 -14.30 -0.51 -1.16
C ARG A 67 -15.63 -1.20 -1.44
N LYS A 68 -15.71 -2.51 -1.19
CA LYS A 68 -16.95 -3.25 -1.33
C LYS A 68 -18.01 -2.80 -0.31
N ALA A 69 -17.58 -2.37 0.87
CA ALA A 69 -18.48 -1.79 1.87
C ALA A 69 -19.11 -0.48 1.37
N ASP A 70 -18.37 0.37 0.66
CA ASP A 70 -18.93 1.58 0.03
C ASP A 70 -20.01 1.23 -1.01
N GLU A 71 -19.82 0.15 -1.79
CA GLU A 71 -20.84 -0.37 -2.73
C GLU A 71 -22.08 -0.87 -2.00
N LEU A 72 -21.92 -1.56 -0.86
CA LEU A 72 -23.06 -2.05 -0.06
C LEU A 72 -23.82 -0.90 0.61
N ILE A 73 -23.12 0.12 1.09
CA ILE A 73 -23.74 1.32 1.64
C ILE A 73 -24.56 2.01 0.56
N THR A 74 -23.96 2.29 -0.60
CA THR A 74 -24.68 2.95 -1.72
C THR A 74 -25.86 2.13 -2.25
N ALA A 75 -25.80 0.80 -2.17
CA ALA A 75 -26.91 -0.08 -2.50
C ALA A 75 -28.07 -0.05 -1.48
N GLY A 76 -27.90 0.60 -0.31
CA GLY A 76 -28.94 0.74 0.72
C GLY A 76 -29.24 -0.56 1.47
N VAL A 77 -28.32 -1.52 1.47
CA VAL A 77 -28.48 -2.81 2.17
C VAL A 77 -27.91 -2.81 3.59
N ILE A 78 -27.32 -1.68 4.02
CA ILE A 78 -26.79 -1.48 5.36
C ILE A 78 -27.76 -0.63 6.17
N TRP A 79 -28.06 -1.09 7.39
CA TRP A 79 -28.95 -0.41 8.32
C TRP A 79 -28.16 0.03 9.55
N VAL A 80 -28.42 1.23 10.04
CA VAL A 80 -27.86 1.77 11.29
C VAL A 80 -29.04 2.19 12.16
N ASN A 81 -29.12 1.65 13.38
CA ASN A 81 -30.18 1.94 14.35
C ASN A 81 -31.62 1.78 13.80
N GLY A 82 -31.80 0.86 12.84
CA GLY A 82 -33.11 0.61 12.23
C GLY A 82 -33.45 1.46 11.01
N GLU A 83 -32.54 2.29 10.53
CA GLU A 83 -32.71 3.08 9.29
C GLU A 83 -31.69 2.67 8.21
N PRO A 84 -32.10 2.57 6.93
CA PRO A 84 -31.18 2.26 5.84
C PRO A 84 -30.28 3.46 5.53
N VAL A 85 -28.97 3.24 5.50
CA VAL A 85 -27.97 4.28 5.23
C VAL A 85 -27.39 4.10 3.83
N THR A 86 -27.43 5.17 3.03
CA THR A 86 -26.86 5.22 1.67
C THR A 86 -25.74 6.25 1.50
N GLU A 87 -25.51 7.09 2.52
CA GLU A 87 -24.52 8.15 2.47
C GLU A 87 -23.10 7.60 2.69
N LEU A 88 -22.21 7.91 1.75
CA LEU A 88 -20.80 7.56 1.91
C LEU A 88 -20.13 8.47 2.92
N GLY A 89 -19.55 7.87 3.96
CA GLY A 89 -18.78 8.59 4.97
C GLY A 89 -19.52 8.92 6.24
N THR A 90 -20.74 8.43 6.39
CA THR A 90 -21.39 8.24 7.68
C THR A 90 -20.41 7.64 8.67
N LYS A 91 -20.31 8.26 9.83
CA LYS A 91 -19.59 7.71 10.97
C LYS A 91 -20.60 7.11 11.94
N VAL A 92 -20.18 6.05 12.62
CA VAL A 92 -20.96 5.33 13.62
C VAL A 92 -20.13 5.17 14.89
N ASP A 93 -20.78 5.15 16.04
CA ASP A 93 -20.18 4.80 17.31
C ASP A 93 -20.20 3.26 17.47
N PRO A 94 -19.03 2.58 17.46
CA PRO A 94 -18.96 1.13 17.62
C PRO A 94 -19.51 0.61 18.95
N ALA A 95 -19.60 1.46 19.98
CA ALA A 95 -20.04 1.07 21.32
C ALA A 95 -21.56 1.13 21.49
N THR A 96 -22.22 2.06 20.79
CA THR A 96 -23.65 2.35 20.99
C THR A 96 -24.52 2.01 19.78
N ASP A 97 -24.02 2.22 18.56
CA ASP A 97 -24.82 2.04 17.35
C ASP A 97 -25.01 0.56 16.99
N GLU A 98 -26.22 0.24 16.50
CA GLU A 98 -26.55 -1.06 15.95
C GLU A 98 -26.47 -1.04 14.42
N ILE A 99 -25.42 -1.65 13.87
CA ILE A 99 -25.26 -1.82 12.42
C ILE A 99 -25.74 -3.21 12.01
N ARG A 100 -26.60 -3.28 10.98
CA ARG A 100 -27.13 -4.54 10.43
C ARG A 100 -26.87 -4.65 8.92
N TYR A 101 -26.66 -5.89 8.48
CA TYR A 101 -26.57 -6.27 7.07
C TYR A 101 -27.38 -7.55 6.89
N ASN A 102 -28.27 -7.61 5.89
CA ASN A 102 -29.17 -8.75 5.66
C ASN A 102 -29.92 -9.24 6.92
N ASN A 103 -30.44 -8.31 7.72
CA ASN A 103 -31.10 -8.56 9.01
C ASN A 103 -30.22 -9.15 10.12
N GLU A 104 -28.91 -9.32 9.92
CA GLU A 104 -27.99 -9.76 10.96
C GLU A 104 -27.23 -8.57 11.55
N ARG A 105 -27.09 -8.55 12.89
CA ARG A 105 -26.31 -7.51 13.57
C ARG A 105 -24.82 -7.77 13.37
N LEU A 106 -24.13 -6.78 12.83
CA LEU A 106 -22.69 -6.81 12.66
C LEU A 106 -22.00 -6.66 14.01
N LYS A 107 -20.98 -7.48 14.23
CA LYS A 107 -20.07 -7.38 15.36
C LYS A 107 -18.66 -7.30 14.84
N ARG A 108 -17.81 -6.53 15.53
CA ARG A 108 -16.40 -6.45 15.20
C ARG A 108 -15.74 -7.81 15.43
N GLU A 109 -14.92 -8.25 14.47
CA GLU A 109 -14.12 -9.46 14.65
C GLU A 109 -13.02 -9.25 15.69
N LYS A 110 -12.51 -10.34 16.24
CA LYS A 110 -11.32 -10.28 17.11
C LYS A 110 -10.12 -9.87 16.27
N ASN A 111 -9.26 -9.01 16.82
CA ASN A 111 -8.00 -8.70 16.15
C ASN A 111 -7.10 -9.94 16.12
N VAL A 112 -6.60 -10.28 14.94
CA VAL A 112 -5.70 -11.41 14.68
C VAL A 112 -4.39 -10.88 14.12
N TYR A 113 -3.29 -11.44 14.58
CA TYR A 113 -1.95 -11.10 14.12
C TYR A 113 -1.20 -12.40 13.82
N VAL A 114 -0.78 -12.55 12.57
CA VAL A 114 -0.03 -13.71 12.09
C VAL A 114 1.31 -13.22 11.55
N LEU A 115 2.39 -13.78 12.07
CA LEU A 115 3.73 -13.53 11.54
C LEU A 115 4.13 -14.71 10.65
N LEU A 116 4.25 -14.46 9.35
CA LEU A 116 4.60 -15.44 8.35
C LEU A 116 6.05 -15.24 7.92
N ASN A 117 6.89 -16.27 8.03
CA ASN A 117 8.13 -16.29 7.27
C ASN A 117 7.80 -16.71 5.82
N LYS A 118 7.61 -15.72 4.96
CA LYS A 118 7.20 -15.91 3.56
C LYS A 118 8.31 -16.65 2.79
N PRO A 119 8.01 -17.80 2.17
CA PRO A 119 8.94 -18.49 1.30
C PRO A 119 9.04 -17.81 -0.07
N LYS A 120 10.03 -18.25 -0.85
CA LYS A 120 10.23 -17.80 -2.23
C LYS A 120 9.10 -18.30 -3.12
N ASP A 121 8.85 -17.60 -4.23
CA ASP A 121 7.83 -17.92 -5.23
C ASP A 121 6.36 -17.69 -4.83
N TYR A 122 6.10 -17.11 -3.66
CA TYR A 122 4.76 -16.70 -3.24
C TYR A 122 4.51 -15.21 -3.47
N ILE A 123 3.29 -14.84 -3.83
CA ILE A 123 2.89 -13.45 -4.05
C ILE A 123 2.14 -12.90 -2.84
N THR A 124 2.45 -11.67 -2.48
CA THR A 124 1.82 -10.94 -1.37
C THR A 124 0.55 -10.23 -1.86
N THR A 125 -0.49 -11.01 -2.17
CA THR A 125 -1.82 -10.52 -2.56
C THR A 125 -2.90 -11.33 -1.85
N THR A 126 -4.06 -10.71 -1.63
CA THR A 126 -5.26 -11.39 -1.13
C THR A 126 -6.10 -12.04 -2.23
N ASP A 127 -5.90 -11.60 -3.48
CA ASP A 127 -6.62 -12.09 -4.66
C ASP A 127 -5.67 -12.06 -5.87
N ASP A 128 -5.57 -13.18 -6.59
CA ASP A 128 -4.74 -13.28 -7.79
C ASP A 128 -5.53 -13.89 -8.96
N PRO A 129 -5.89 -13.09 -9.98
CA PRO A 129 -6.59 -13.59 -11.17
C PRO A 129 -5.82 -14.63 -11.98
N GLN A 130 -4.50 -14.73 -11.77
CA GLN A 130 -3.63 -15.69 -12.45
C GLN A 130 -3.42 -16.99 -11.66
N GLU A 131 -4.09 -17.14 -10.51
CA GLU A 131 -4.02 -18.33 -9.64
C GLU A 131 -2.59 -18.77 -9.29
N ARG A 132 -1.67 -17.82 -9.10
CA ARG A 132 -0.31 -18.10 -8.63
C ARG A 132 -0.34 -18.32 -7.11
N HIS A 133 0.69 -18.99 -6.59
CA HIS A 133 0.84 -19.22 -5.17
C HIS A 133 0.81 -17.92 -4.37
N THR A 134 -0.18 -17.79 -3.47
CA THR A 134 -0.37 -16.60 -2.63
C THR A 134 -0.03 -16.88 -1.18
N VAL A 135 0.38 -15.84 -0.46
CA VAL A 135 0.60 -15.93 1.00
C VAL A 135 -0.66 -16.37 1.77
N MET A 136 -1.85 -16.17 1.19
CA MET A 136 -3.12 -16.60 1.78
C MET A 136 -3.23 -18.13 1.87
N GLU A 137 -2.68 -18.88 0.91
CA GLU A 137 -2.65 -20.35 0.95
C GLU A 137 -1.90 -20.85 2.19
N LEU A 138 -0.77 -20.20 2.51
CA LEU A 138 0.10 -20.56 3.62
C LEU A 138 -0.56 -20.35 5.00
N VAL A 139 -1.45 -19.36 5.11
CA VAL A 139 -2.10 -18.99 6.37
C VAL A 139 -3.57 -19.43 6.46
N SER A 140 -4.07 -20.13 5.44
CA SER A 140 -5.47 -20.58 5.33
C SER A 140 -5.99 -21.38 6.53
N LYS A 141 -5.10 -22.07 7.26
CA LYS A 141 -5.43 -22.87 8.44
C LYS A 141 -5.14 -22.16 9.77
N ALA A 142 -4.55 -20.97 9.75
CA ALA A 142 -4.08 -20.27 10.94
C ALA A 142 -5.22 -19.55 11.69
N THR A 143 -6.25 -19.07 10.97
CA THR A 143 -7.31 -18.22 11.52
C THR A 143 -8.59 -18.35 10.67
N LYS A 144 -9.74 -18.09 11.29
CA LYS A 144 -11.04 -18.05 10.58
C LYS A 144 -11.38 -16.62 10.13
N GLU A 145 -10.78 -15.64 10.79
CA GLU A 145 -10.97 -14.21 10.59
C GLU A 145 -10.28 -13.73 9.31
N ARG A 146 -10.82 -12.67 8.70
CA ARG A 146 -10.31 -12.17 7.41
C ARG A 146 -9.06 -11.31 7.62
N ILE A 147 -7.88 -11.90 7.47
CA ILE A 147 -6.59 -11.19 7.54
C ILE A 147 -6.06 -10.76 6.16
N TYR A 148 -5.19 -9.76 6.15
CA TYR A 148 -4.49 -9.27 4.96
C TYR A 148 -3.03 -8.91 5.30
N PRO A 149 -2.11 -8.96 4.32
CA PRO A 149 -0.70 -8.62 4.56
C PRO A 149 -0.51 -7.13 4.85
N VAL A 150 0.39 -6.84 5.80
CA VAL A 150 0.86 -5.49 6.12
C VAL A 150 2.10 -5.21 5.29
N GLY A 151 1.90 -4.49 4.18
CA GLY A 151 2.94 -4.17 3.21
C GLY A 151 3.24 -5.31 2.22
N PRO A 152 3.82 -4.99 1.05
CA PRO A 152 4.20 -5.98 0.06
C PRO A 152 5.62 -6.53 0.31
N LEU A 153 5.78 -7.84 0.13
CA LEU A 153 7.08 -8.46 -0.17
C LEU A 153 7.05 -9.00 -1.58
N ASP A 154 8.13 -8.75 -2.34
CA ASP A 154 8.26 -9.24 -3.70
C ASP A 154 8.21 -10.77 -3.76
N ARG A 155 7.82 -11.29 -4.92
CA ARG A 155 7.66 -12.74 -5.15
C ARG A 155 8.91 -13.54 -4.77
N ASN A 156 10.07 -13.03 -5.18
CA ASN A 156 11.36 -13.69 -4.97
C ASN A 156 12.01 -13.36 -3.62
N THR A 157 11.38 -12.51 -2.82
CA THR A 157 11.86 -12.11 -1.49
C THR A 157 11.30 -13.05 -0.44
N THR A 158 12.18 -13.52 0.43
CA THR A 158 11.85 -14.30 1.63
C THR A 158 11.96 -13.42 2.86
N GLY A 159 11.19 -13.72 3.90
CA GLY A 159 11.34 -13.05 5.19
C GLY A 159 10.03 -12.86 5.93
N LEU A 160 10.09 -12.07 7.00
CA LEU A 160 8.94 -11.83 7.87
C LEU A 160 7.90 -10.94 7.19
N LEU A 161 6.67 -11.43 7.15
CA LEU A 161 5.48 -10.71 6.70
C LEU A 161 4.44 -10.76 7.82
N LEU A 162 4.02 -9.58 8.28
CA LEU A 162 2.90 -9.47 9.21
C LEU A 162 1.59 -9.53 8.43
N MET A 163 0.63 -10.30 8.91
CA MET A 163 -0.73 -10.35 8.39
C MET A 163 -1.71 -10.09 9.53
N THR A 164 -2.69 -9.22 9.30
CA THR A 164 -3.66 -8.84 10.33
C THR A 164 -4.98 -8.38 9.73
N ASN A 165 -6.04 -8.36 10.54
CA ASN A 165 -7.29 -7.66 10.26
C ASN A 165 -7.38 -6.29 10.96
N ASP A 166 -6.35 -5.88 11.72
CA ASP A 166 -6.27 -4.57 12.34
C ASP A 166 -5.73 -3.52 11.35
N GLY A 167 -6.65 -2.78 10.73
CA GLY A 167 -6.31 -1.70 9.80
C GLY A 167 -5.59 -0.54 10.47
N SER A 168 -5.87 -0.26 11.74
CA SER A 168 -5.23 0.83 12.48
C SER A 168 -3.77 0.52 12.76
N LEU A 169 -3.43 -0.73 13.06
CA LEU A 169 -2.04 -1.17 13.19
C LEU A 169 -1.34 -1.17 11.82
N ALA A 170 -2.00 -1.69 10.79
CA ALA A 170 -1.43 -1.76 9.45
C ALA A 170 -1.09 -0.37 8.88
N GLU A 171 -1.91 0.66 9.16
CA GLU A 171 -1.65 2.05 8.77
C GLU A 171 -0.43 2.64 9.50
N LYS A 172 -0.12 2.19 10.73
CA LYS A 172 1.00 2.69 11.55
C LYS A 172 2.33 2.00 11.28
N LEU A 173 2.30 0.85 10.60
CA LEU A 173 3.49 0.08 10.23
C LEU A 173 3.76 0.24 8.74
N PRO A 174 4.30 1.40 8.29
CA PRO A 174 4.70 1.53 6.91
C PRO A 174 5.78 0.50 6.59
N PRO A 175 5.79 -0.06 5.38
CA PRO A 175 6.91 -0.89 4.94
C PRO A 175 8.22 -0.08 5.03
N PRO A 176 9.34 -0.72 5.40
CA PRO A 176 10.64 -0.08 5.42
C PRO A 176 11.09 0.41 4.03
#